data_AF-A0A2V1ASM1-F1
#
_entry.id   AF-A0A2V1ASM1-F1
#
_cell.length_a   1.000
_cell.length_b   1.000
_cell.length_c   1.000
_cell.angle_alpha   90.00
_cell.angle_beta   90.00
_cell.angle_gamma   90.00
#
_symmetry.space_group_name_H-M   'P 1'
#
loop_
_entity.id
_entity.type
_entity.pdbx_description
1 polymer ?
#
loop_
_entity_poly.entity_id
_entity_poly.type
_entity_poly.pdbx_seq_one_letter_code
_entity_poly.pdbx_strand_id
1 'polypeptide(L)'
;MGLADVQTKLIDSFLAELEQLKSTDVPINFNNTSQLDALLTYLENADVHNFCSVPSVNVLHIILTLACRCPQSSWTHSKVSSDDGIEVSSSYMKEINDKYDNALAKDSLQQRSVNILNRYVDIISSNKNKNTHQLFKNLQIAIQPICEASIHFSRPRSRQYSSRDESPVIETIQDSESDEENIEFVAETETDLTSKYRHLSLPTKNVISLSDIGSKTTGLGEATSLFQNMPHLSAQATPEPEEHSPGPKAKKLKVERSPLEYLKLFDDHLITNRLMHSKGYNIWDLLRWVFTCCDDSSQYQQFLFNSNNTALHGIWETYNSALSFMFRFLKEQLDYCVKESKRSFLGTLLTQLGRSQDCYERLVEVVFTGLGLRTREKPFPCFPRETSLIKNDLCTSSSQGIRTKAERSDNIQSMKLRAQITATFLLHETNRFNKLEFVTQLSDKLIQFEPDIVFAFLHSLSNVQFVAESILHKFVLMIYNKLIINIVGSEDVAYHLMGYSDSTMDKIEKLDQLFQSTDLYNGLVNDSTYKSMSEFQKVWDMAMGLCYEMVAFTVRSEVSQASELSEELLNKTIETLNTLNDHSEWRYKEFLRSKSSDVVADGDDINFILEPEEIEK
;
A
#
# COMPACT_ATOMS: atom_id res chain seq x y z
N MET A 1 29.99 28.33 19.40
CA MET A 1 28.96 27.79 18.48
C MET A 1 29.67 26.89 17.49
N GLY A 2 29.29 25.62 17.37
CA GLY A 2 30.01 24.68 16.49
C GLY A 2 29.74 24.98 15.01
N LEU A 3 30.64 24.54 14.11
CA LEU A 3 30.48 24.68 12.66
C LEU A 3 29.12 24.11 12.17
N ALA A 4 28.72 22.97 12.74
CA ALA A 4 27.45 22.31 12.44
C ALA A 4 26.22 23.14 12.85
N ASP A 5 26.29 23.89 13.96
CA ASP A 5 25.18 24.74 14.42
C ASP A 5 24.98 25.94 13.48
N VAL A 6 26.08 26.49 12.95
CA VAL A 6 26.05 27.60 11.98
C VAL A 6 25.45 27.12 10.66
N GLN A 7 25.81 25.92 10.21
CA GLN A 7 25.26 25.31 9.00
C GLN A 7 23.79 24.95 9.15
N THR A 8 23.39 24.41 10.30
CA THR A 8 21.97 24.14 10.59
C THR A 8 21.14 25.43 10.51
N LYS A 9 21.63 26.53 11.11
CA LYS A 9 20.96 27.83 11.01
C LYS A 9 20.90 28.37 9.59
N LEU A 10 21.94 28.16 8.79
CA LEU A 10 21.94 28.58 7.38
C LEU A 10 20.88 27.81 6.59
N ILE A 11 20.73 26.50 6.82
CA ILE A 11 19.66 25.70 6.20
C ILE A 11 18.28 26.21 6.63
N ASP A 12 18.09 26.44 7.92
CA ASP A 12 16.82 26.96 8.45
C ASP A 12 16.52 28.36 7.88
N SER A 13 17.53 29.16 7.56
CA SER A 13 17.35 30.52 7.01
C SER A 13 16.76 30.57 5.59
N PHE A 14 16.77 29.46 4.84
CA PHE A 14 16.02 29.37 3.57
C PHE A 14 14.51 29.44 3.79
N LEU A 15 14.06 29.13 5.01
CA LEU A 15 12.68 29.20 5.47
C LEU A 15 12.64 30.16 6.67
N ALA A 16 12.80 31.46 6.42
CA ALA A 16 12.88 32.50 7.46
C ALA A 16 11.70 32.46 8.45
N GLU A 17 10.55 31.93 8.02
CA GLU A 17 9.37 31.71 8.85
C GLU A 17 9.63 30.71 10.00
N LEU A 18 10.60 29.79 9.86
CA LEU A 18 11.02 28.89 10.96
C LEU A 18 11.54 29.65 12.18
N GLU A 19 12.07 30.87 12.03
CA GLU A 19 12.48 31.69 13.16
C GLU A 19 11.28 32.18 13.99
N GLN A 20 10.10 32.30 13.37
CA GLN A 20 8.85 32.77 13.99
C GLN A 20 8.19 31.68 14.87
N LEU A 21 8.54 30.40 14.66
CA LEU A 21 8.06 29.28 15.49
C LEU A 21 8.43 29.42 16.96
N LYS A 22 9.50 30.17 17.28
CA LYS A 22 9.98 30.34 18.65
C LYS A 22 9.25 31.46 19.40
N SER A 23 8.53 32.33 18.67
CA SER A 23 8.02 33.59 19.21
C SER A 23 6.50 33.72 19.13
N THR A 24 5.81 32.87 18.37
CA THR A 24 4.37 33.02 18.13
C THR A 24 3.63 31.68 18.07
N ASP A 25 2.41 31.62 18.64
CA ASP A 25 1.43 30.52 18.45
C ASP A 25 0.70 30.65 17.10
N VAL A 26 1.23 31.46 16.17
CA VAL A 26 0.60 31.73 14.89
C VAL A 26 0.96 30.58 13.93
N PRO A 27 -0.02 29.97 13.26
CA PRO A 27 0.26 28.95 12.28
C PRO A 27 1.05 29.49 11.09
N ILE A 28 2.05 28.73 10.68
CA ILE A 28 2.96 29.06 9.57
C ILE A 28 2.67 28.09 8.43
N ASN A 29 2.43 28.63 7.24
CA ASN A 29 2.14 27.85 6.04
C ASN A 29 3.23 28.07 4.99
N PHE A 30 4.02 27.04 4.73
CA PHE A 30 5.01 27.05 3.65
C PHE A 30 4.34 26.72 2.32
N ASN A 31 4.12 27.73 1.48
CA ASN A 31 3.48 27.59 0.17
C ASN A 31 4.25 28.29 -0.97
N ASN A 32 5.51 28.63 -0.75
CA ASN A 32 6.38 29.22 -1.76
C ASN A 32 7.31 28.16 -2.37
N THR A 33 7.01 27.74 -3.60
CA THR A 33 7.79 26.70 -4.29
C THR A 33 9.24 27.12 -4.51
N SER A 34 9.51 28.41 -4.77
CA SER A 34 10.87 28.91 -5.00
C SER A 34 11.76 28.83 -3.75
N GLN A 35 11.20 29.08 -2.55
CA GLN A 35 11.93 28.91 -1.29
C GLN A 35 12.27 27.43 -1.05
N LEU A 36 11.32 26.53 -1.32
CA LEU A 36 11.52 25.09 -1.21
C LEU A 36 12.54 24.59 -2.26
N ASP A 37 12.48 25.06 -3.51
CA ASP A 37 13.47 24.75 -4.54
C ASP A 37 14.88 25.16 -4.11
N ALA A 38 15.04 26.37 -3.59
CA ALA A 38 16.32 26.88 -3.10
C ALA A 38 16.89 26.03 -1.95
N LEU A 39 16.02 25.64 -1.00
CA LEU A 39 16.38 24.73 0.08
C LEU A 39 16.84 23.36 -0.47
N LEU A 40 16.07 22.74 -1.36
CA LEU A 40 16.42 21.43 -1.93
C LEU A 40 17.71 21.51 -2.74
N THR A 41 17.89 22.56 -3.56
CA THR A 41 19.14 22.78 -4.33
C THR A 41 20.34 22.97 -3.40
N TYR A 42 20.19 23.62 -2.25
CA TYR A 42 21.27 23.70 -1.27
C TYR A 42 21.62 22.32 -0.70
N LEU A 43 20.62 21.53 -0.31
CA LEU A 43 20.82 20.20 0.29
C LEU A 43 21.38 19.17 -0.72
N GLU A 44 21.01 19.28 -1.99
CA GLU A 44 21.57 18.48 -3.08
C GLU A 44 23.05 18.78 -3.32
N ASN A 45 23.43 20.06 -3.27
CA ASN A 45 24.80 20.50 -3.54
C ASN A 45 25.72 20.44 -2.32
N ALA A 46 25.19 20.22 -1.12
CA ALA A 46 26.02 20.07 0.06
C ALA A 46 26.96 18.87 -0.11
N ASP A 47 28.26 19.14 -0.03
CA ASP A 47 29.34 18.31 -0.56
C ASP A 47 29.34 16.85 -0.04
N VAL A 48 29.38 15.91 -0.99
CA VAL A 48 29.28 14.45 -0.84
C VAL A 48 30.46 13.88 -0.05
N HIS A 49 31.65 14.50 -0.13
CA HIS A 49 32.88 13.89 0.37
C HIS A 49 33.19 14.20 1.83
N ASN A 50 32.69 15.32 2.38
CA ASN A 50 32.96 15.75 3.76
C ASN A 50 31.70 15.95 4.63
N PHE A 51 30.50 15.68 4.09
CA PHE A 51 29.18 15.87 4.70
C PHE A 51 29.16 16.93 5.81
N CYS A 52 29.11 18.20 5.39
CA CYS A 52 29.15 19.32 6.32
C CYS A 52 27.75 19.79 6.76
N SER A 53 26.71 19.69 5.92
CA SER A 53 25.39 20.24 6.25
C SER A 53 24.48 19.21 6.94
N VAL A 54 24.25 19.37 8.24
CA VAL A 54 23.24 18.56 8.96
C VAL A 54 21.93 19.35 9.00
N PRO A 55 20.84 18.89 8.33
CA PRO A 55 19.55 19.57 8.39
C PRO A 55 18.94 19.49 9.80
N SER A 56 18.19 20.52 10.18
CA SER A 56 17.42 20.53 11.43
C SER A 56 16.27 19.52 11.37
N VAL A 57 15.70 19.18 12.53
CA VAL A 57 14.53 18.29 12.62
C VAL A 57 13.32 18.88 11.87
N ASN A 58 13.13 20.21 11.95
CA ASN A 58 12.03 20.90 11.26
C ASN A 58 12.16 20.78 9.75
N VAL A 59 13.37 20.99 9.22
CA VAL A 59 13.67 20.81 7.79
C VAL A 59 13.43 19.37 7.37
N LEU A 60 13.82 18.38 8.18
CA LEU A 60 13.54 16.97 7.91
C LEU A 60 12.04 16.68 7.88
N HIS A 61 11.22 17.26 8.77
CA HIS A 61 9.76 17.10 8.72
C HIS A 61 9.15 17.71 7.45
N ILE A 62 9.68 18.83 6.98
CA ILE A 62 9.24 19.47 5.73
C ILE A 62 9.60 18.57 4.54
N ILE A 63 10.84 18.08 4.45
CA ILE A 63 11.29 17.18 3.38
C ILE A 63 10.50 15.86 3.39
N LEU A 64 10.23 15.28 4.57
CA LEU A 64 9.38 14.09 4.71
C LEU A 64 7.97 14.34 4.18
N THR A 65 7.41 15.52 4.47
CA THR A 65 6.06 15.88 4.00
C THR A 65 6.05 16.10 2.48
N LEU A 66 7.08 16.76 1.92
CA LEU A 66 7.25 16.91 0.47
C LEU A 66 7.38 15.56 -0.23
N ALA A 67 8.16 14.64 0.32
CA ALA A 67 8.33 13.28 -0.23
C ALA A 67 7.01 12.49 -0.27
N CYS A 68 6.06 12.81 0.61
CA CYS A 68 4.73 12.20 0.69
C CYS A 68 3.63 12.99 -0.06
N ARG A 69 3.97 14.07 -0.77
CA ARG A 69 2.98 14.92 -1.46
C ARG A 69 2.99 14.62 -2.96
N CYS A 70 1.85 14.17 -3.48
CA CYS A 70 1.73 13.89 -4.92
C CYS A 70 1.96 15.18 -5.72
N PRO A 71 2.80 15.18 -6.79
CA PRO A 71 3.03 16.37 -7.61
C PRO A 71 1.76 16.95 -8.23
N GLN A 72 0.80 16.09 -8.59
CA GLN A 72 -0.52 16.48 -9.09
C GLN A 72 -1.40 17.18 -8.03
N SER A 73 -0.98 17.11 -6.76
CA SER A 73 -1.69 17.65 -5.59
C SER A 73 -1.08 18.92 -5.02
N SER A 74 -0.04 19.46 -5.64
CA SER A 74 0.66 20.66 -5.16
C SER A 74 -0.33 21.78 -4.83
N TRP A 75 -1.37 21.93 -5.65
CA TRP A 75 -2.41 22.93 -5.50
C TRP A 75 -3.77 22.26 -5.52
N THR A 76 -4.48 22.24 -4.39
CA THR A 76 -5.90 21.85 -4.42
C THR A 76 -6.78 23.09 -4.53
N HIS A 77 -7.76 22.99 -5.45
CA HIS A 77 -8.74 24.02 -5.76
C HIS A 77 -9.90 24.08 -4.75
N SER A 78 -9.88 23.25 -3.71
CA SER A 78 -10.99 23.15 -2.77
C SER A 78 -10.95 24.28 -1.74
N LYS A 79 -12.12 24.90 -1.55
CA LYS A 79 -12.46 25.70 -0.36
C LYS A 79 -12.54 24.76 0.85
N VAL A 80 -11.44 24.15 1.27
CA VAL A 80 -11.43 23.42 2.54
C VAL A 80 -11.53 24.47 3.64
N SER A 81 -12.53 24.30 4.51
CA SER A 81 -12.90 25.26 5.54
C SER A 81 -11.70 25.67 6.38
N SER A 82 -11.63 26.96 6.66
CA SER A 82 -10.69 27.61 7.58
C SER A 82 -10.95 27.24 9.04
N ASP A 83 -11.27 25.98 9.35
CA ASP A 83 -11.55 25.55 10.74
C ASP A 83 -10.31 25.73 11.64
N ASP A 84 -9.10 25.81 11.05
CA ASP A 84 -7.84 26.03 11.73
C ASP A 84 -7.38 27.52 11.74
N GLY A 85 -8.17 28.46 11.21
CA GLY A 85 -7.84 29.89 11.20
C GLY A 85 -6.67 30.33 10.30
N ILE A 86 -6.22 29.46 9.39
CA ILE A 86 -5.16 29.75 8.40
C ILE A 86 -5.83 30.13 7.08
N GLU A 87 -5.41 31.25 6.50
CA GLU A 87 -5.86 31.65 5.17
C GLU A 87 -5.40 30.61 4.14
N VAL A 88 -6.35 30.02 3.42
CA VAL A 88 -6.09 29.15 2.26
C VAL A 88 -5.20 29.92 1.28
N SER A 89 -4.19 29.25 0.72
CA SER A 89 -3.25 29.86 -0.23
C SER A 89 -3.98 30.72 -1.27
N SER A 90 -3.57 31.98 -1.38
CA SER A 90 -4.18 32.95 -2.29
C SER A 90 -4.07 32.48 -3.74
N SER A 91 -5.06 32.81 -4.58
CA SER A 91 -5.01 32.51 -6.03
C SER A 91 -3.75 33.06 -6.70
N TYR A 92 -3.24 34.18 -6.19
CA TYR A 92 -1.98 34.79 -6.62
C TYR A 92 -0.77 33.88 -6.37
N MET A 93 -0.64 33.32 -5.16
CA MET A 93 0.46 32.39 -4.86
C MET A 93 0.38 31.12 -5.71
N LYS A 94 -0.83 30.63 -5.99
CA LYS A 94 -1.02 29.49 -6.91
C LYS A 94 -0.46 29.81 -8.29
N GLU A 95 -0.86 30.95 -8.87
CA GLU A 95 -0.40 31.37 -10.20
C GLU A 95 1.13 31.56 -10.27
N ILE A 96 1.75 32.11 -9.21
CA ILE A 96 3.21 32.25 -9.15
C ILE A 96 3.88 30.88 -9.19
N ASN A 97 3.40 29.95 -8.37
CA ASN A 97 4.02 28.65 -8.28
C ASN A 97 3.77 27.81 -9.53
N ASP A 98 2.58 27.89 -10.14
CA ASP A 98 2.29 27.24 -11.44
C ASP A 98 3.23 27.78 -12.53
N LYS A 99 3.46 29.10 -12.57
CA LYS A 99 4.43 29.71 -13.51
C LYS A 99 5.85 29.22 -13.24
N TYR A 100 6.21 29.08 -11.97
CA TYR A 100 7.53 28.63 -11.56
C TYR A 100 7.76 27.15 -11.90
N ASP A 101 6.80 26.26 -11.57
CA ASP A 101 6.84 24.83 -11.86
C ASP A 101 6.94 24.57 -13.36
N ASN A 102 6.19 25.32 -14.18
CA ASN A 102 6.26 25.22 -15.65
C ASN A 102 7.57 25.77 -16.26
N ALA A 103 8.26 26.68 -15.56
CA ALA A 103 9.52 27.25 -16.01
C ALA A 103 10.75 26.41 -15.61
N LEU A 104 10.59 25.50 -14.64
CA LEU A 104 11.68 24.66 -14.15
C LEU A 104 11.87 23.42 -15.03
N ALA A 105 13.07 23.26 -15.57
CA ALA A 105 13.53 21.99 -16.15
C ALA A 105 14.11 21.04 -15.09
N LYS A 106 13.53 21.03 -13.89
CA LYS A 106 13.97 20.20 -12.75
C LYS A 106 12.93 19.13 -12.42
N ASP A 107 13.39 18.07 -11.77
CA ASP A 107 12.50 17.08 -11.16
C ASP A 107 11.58 17.72 -10.10
N SER A 108 10.44 17.07 -9.83
CA SER A 108 9.46 17.55 -8.85
C SER A 108 10.08 17.69 -7.44
N LEU A 109 9.53 18.61 -6.62
CA LEU A 109 9.95 18.76 -5.23
C LEU A 109 9.85 17.43 -4.45
N GLN A 110 8.84 16.62 -4.77
CA GLN A 110 8.63 15.30 -4.19
C GLN A 110 9.79 14.35 -4.50
N GLN A 111 10.14 14.19 -5.78
CA GLN A 111 11.19 13.26 -6.20
C GLN A 111 12.55 13.68 -5.64
N ARG A 112 12.85 14.98 -5.69
CA ARG A 112 14.08 15.56 -5.13
C ARG A 112 14.18 15.35 -3.63
N SER A 113 13.07 15.52 -2.91
CA SER A 113 13.00 15.23 -1.46
C SER A 113 13.28 13.75 -1.16
N VAL A 114 12.70 12.82 -1.93
CA VAL A 114 12.99 11.38 -1.82
C VAL A 114 14.48 11.09 -2.08
N ASN A 115 15.05 11.69 -3.12
CA ASN A 115 16.47 11.50 -3.47
C ASN A 115 17.40 11.99 -2.34
N ILE A 116 17.12 13.16 -1.75
CA ILE A 116 17.86 13.69 -0.60
C ILE A 116 17.76 12.74 0.60
N LEU A 117 16.56 12.28 0.93
CA LEU A 117 16.32 11.38 2.06
C LEU A 117 17.03 10.02 1.87
N ASN A 118 16.96 9.44 0.68
CA ASN A 118 17.70 8.22 0.36
C ASN A 118 19.22 8.42 0.49
N ARG A 119 19.73 9.53 -0.04
CA ARG A 119 21.15 9.89 0.10
C ARG A 119 21.57 10.05 1.56
N TYR A 120 20.71 10.60 2.42
CA TYR A 120 20.99 10.67 3.86
C TYR A 120 21.09 9.29 4.52
N VAL A 121 20.26 8.33 4.12
CA VAL A 121 20.38 6.94 4.59
C VAL A 121 21.68 6.30 4.08
N ASP A 122 22.07 6.56 2.84
CA ASP A 122 23.34 6.05 2.29
C ASP A 122 24.55 6.62 3.06
N ILE A 123 24.51 7.91 3.41
CA ILE A 123 25.54 8.57 4.23
C ILE A 123 25.59 7.97 5.64
N ILE A 124 24.43 7.71 6.25
CA ILE A 124 24.32 7.03 7.57
C ILE A 124 24.93 5.64 7.52
N SER A 125 24.67 4.90 6.45
CA SER A 125 25.12 3.52 6.28
C SER A 125 26.63 3.43 6.03
N SER A 126 27.21 4.42 5.34
CA SER A 126 28.60 4.38 4.88
C SER A 126 29.62 5.08 5.78
N ASN A 127 29.22 6.09 6.56
CA ASN A 127 30.15 6.97 7.27
C ASN A 127 29.92 7.00 8.79
N LYS A 128 30.99 7.03 9.58
CA LYS A 128 30.94 7.07 11.06
C LYS A 128 31.45 8.39 11.65
N ASN A 129 31.37 9.48 10.90
CA ASN A 129 31.77 10.79 11.41
C ASN A 129 30.71 11.40 12.36
N LYS A 130 31.09 12.46 13.08
CA LYS A 130 30.20 13.13 14.06
C LYS A 130 28.95 13.74 13.42
N ASN A 131 29.07 14.28 12.21
CA ASN A 131 27.95 14.91 11.49
C ASN A 131 26.92 13.87 11.05
N THR A 132 27.37 12.69 10.60
CA THR A 132 26.52 11.55 10.27
C THR A 132 25.75 11.05 11.49
N HIS A 133 26.40 10.99 12.66
CA HIS A 133 25.70 10.64 13.91
C HIS A 133 24.64 11.68 14.28
N GLN A 134 24.92 12.97 14.06
CA GLN A 134 23.93 14.03 14.31
C GLN A 134 22.77 13.97 13.30
N LEU A 135 23.05 13.72 12.02
CA LEU A 135 22.01 13.48 11.01
C LEU A 135 21.13 12.29 11.39
N PHE A 136 21.73 11.17 11.80
CA PHE A 136 21.02 9.99 12.26
C PHE A 136 20.09 10.31 13.44
N LYS A 137 20.59 11.04 14.45
CA LYS A 137 19.75 11.51 15.57
C LYS A 137 18.61 12.42 15.12
N ASN A 138 18.89 13.38 14.24
CA ASN A 138 17.85 14.30 13.75
C ASN A 138 16.76 13.54 12.97
N LEU A 139 17.14 12.56 12.14
CA LEU A 139 16.19 11.67 11.46
C LEU A 139 15.43 10.77 12.43
N GLN A 140 16.08 10.24 13.47
CA GLN A 140 15.40 9.48 14.52
C GLN A 140 14.32 10.32 15.18
N ILE A 141 14.64 11.55 15.60
CA ILE A 141 13.68 12.48 16.20
C ILE A 141 12.55 12.80 15.21
N ALA A 142 12.88 12.98 13.92
CA ALA A 142 11.88 13.30 12.92
C ALA A 142 10.87 12.16 12.70
N ILE A 143 11.32 10.91 12.70
CA ILE A 143 10.52 9.71 12.39
C ILE A 143 9.86 9.10 13.65
N GLN A 144 10.45 9.26 14.82
CA GLN A 144 9.95 8.74 16.11
C GLN A 144 8.44 8.99 16.32
N PRO A 145 7.91 10.21 16.14
CA PRO A 145 6.48 10.52 16.04
C PRO A 145 5.60 9.46 15.36
N ILE A 146 6.01 9.03 14.17
CA ILE A 146 5.25 8.11 13.31
C ILE A 146 5.25 6.70 13.93
N CYS A 147 6.38 6.31 14.51
CA CYS A 147 6.59 4.97 15.08
C CYS A 147 6.00 4.80 16.48
N GLU A 148 5.81 5.88 17.23
CA GLU A 148 5.33 5.87 18.62
C GLU A 148 3.87 6.31 18.77
N ALA A 149 3.19 6.62 17.66
CA ALA A 149 1.79 7.00 17.66
C ALA A 149 0.94 5.94 18.40
N SER A 150 0.10 6.40 19.34
CA SER A 150 -0.80 5.52 20.08
C SER A 150 -1.93 5.06 19.17
N ILE A 151 -2.02 3.76 18.90
CA ILE A 151 -3.10 3.21 18.09
C ILE A 151 -4.23 2.73 18.99
N HIS A 152 -5.43 3.23 18.73
CA HIS A 152 -6.65 2.57 19.14
C HIS A 152 -7.14 1.73 17.97
N PHE A 153 -6.69 0.47 17.89
CA PHE A 153 -7.41 -0.53 17.11
C PHE A 153 -8.77 -0.63 17.78
N SER A 154 -9.73 0.15 17.27
CA SER A 154 -11.12 -0.02 17.66
C SER A 154 -11.39 -1.49 17.34
N ARG A 155 -11.62 -2.31 18.37
CA ARG A 155 -12.14 -3.66 18.16
C ARG A 155 -13.24 -3.52 17.11
N PRO A 156 -13.23 -4.34 16.04
CA PRO A 156 -14.22 -4.21 14.99
C PRO A 156 -15.56 -4.14 15.69
N ARG A 157 -16.18 -2.94 15.67
CA ARG A 157 -17.52 -2.81 16.22
C ARG A 157 -18.30 -3.79 15.40
N SER A 158 -18.87 -4.81 16.02
CA SER A 158 -19.81 -5.72 15.38
C SER A 158 -20.98 -4.86 14.90
N ARG A 159 -20.81 -4.19 13.77
CA ARG A 159 -21.90 -3.59 13.03
C ARG A 159 -22.70 -4.80 12.58
N GLN A 160 -23.84 -4.99 13.23
CA GLN A 160 -24.89 -5.86 12.73
C GLN A 160 -25.13 -5.43 11.28
N TYR A 161 -24.56 -6.19 10.34
CA TYR A 161 -24.91 -6.08 8.94
C TYR A 161 -26.37 -6.49 8.85
N SER A 162 -27.28 -5.53 8.77
CA SER A 162 -28.57 -5.76 8.14
C SER A 162 -28.27 -6.05 6.67
N SER A 163 -28.36 -7.32 6.29
CA SER A 163 -28.22 -7.79 4.92
C SER A 163 -29.16 -7.03 3.99
N ARG A 164 -28.63 -6.04 3.27
CA ARG A 164 -29.15 -5.66 1.96
C ARG A 164 -28.03 -5.96 0.99
N ASP A 165 -28.18 -7.07 0.27
CA ASP A 165 -27.41 -7.35 -0.93
C ASP A 165 -27.69 -6.23 -1.94
N GLU A 166 -26.78 -5.26 -2.00
CA GLU A 166 -26.70 -4.35 -3.15
C GLU A 166 -25.87 -5.06 -4.21
N SER A 167 -26.57 -5.64 -5.19
CA SER A 167 -25.99 -6.08 -6.45
C SER A 167 -25.32 -4.88 -7.16
N PRO A 168 -24.21 -5.07 -7.89
CA PRO A 168 -23.56 -4.00 -8.62
C PRO A 168 -24.54 -3.41 -9.63
N VAL A 169 -24.89 -2.12 -9.44
CA VAL A 169 -25.64 -1.36 -10.43
C VAL A 169 -24.65 -1.01 -11.54
N ILE A 170 -24.71 -1.76 -12.63
CA ILE A 170 -24.17 -1.31 -13.92
C ILE A 170 -25.15 -0.24 -14.40
N GLU A 171 -24.78 1.04 -14.24
CA GLU A 171 -25.47 2.12 -14.95
C GLU A 171 -25.13 1.97 -16.44
N THR A 172 -25.98 1.25 -17.17
CA THR A 172 -26.02 1.31 -18.63
C THR A 172 -26.50 2.70 -19.01
N ILE A 173 -25.56 3.60 -19.33
CA ILE A 173 -25.87 4.86 -20.00
C ILE A 173 -26.39 4.48 -21.39
N GLN A 174 -27.71 4.54 -21.57
CA GLN A 174 -28.30 4.59 -22.90
C GLN A 174 -28.06 5.99 -23.44
N ASP A 175 -27.11 6.12 -24.37
CA ASP A 175 -26.95 7.30 -25.19
C ASP A 175 -28.23 7.48 -26.01
N SER A 176 -29.05 8.44 -25.62
CA SER A 176 -30.12 8.97 -26.43
C SER A 176 -29.51 9.93 -27.46
N GLU A 177 -29.10 9.39 -28.61
CA GLU A 177 -28.97 10.19 -29.82
C GLU A 177 -30.38 10.53 -30.33
N SER A 178 -30.67 11.82 -30.46
CA SER A 178 -31.82 12.34 -31.20
C SER A 178 -31.31 13.30 -32.27
N ASP A 179 -31.19 12.74 -33.47
CA ASP A 179 -31.42 13.27 -34.83
C ASP A 179 -31.28 14.77 -35.13
N GLU A 180 -30.48 15.08 -36.15
CA GLU A 180 -30.88 15.38 -37.55
C GLU A 180 -29.57 15.71 -38.32
N GLU A 181 -29.15 15.05 -39.41
CA GLU A 181 -29.77 15.05 -40.74
C GLU A 181 -29.24 13.89 -41.63
N ASN A 182 -30.16 13.26 -42.36
CA ASN A 182 -30.05 12.64 -43.70
C ASN A 182 -28.71 12.04 -44.17
N ILE A 183 -28.69 10.72 -44.39
CA ILE A 183 -28.37 10.08 -45.69
C ILE A 183 -28.94 8.64 -45.72
N GLU A 184 -29.60 8.34 -46.83
CA GLU A 184 -30.25 7.10 -47.26
C GLU A 184 -29.24 5.97 -47.59
N PHE A 185 -29.67 4.70 -47.52
CA PHE A 185 -28.97 3.44 -47.89
C PHE A 185 -27.90 2.94 -46.90
N VAL A 186 -27.99 1.77 -46.24
CA VAL A 186 -28.19 0.40 -46.74
C VAL A 186 -28.79 -0.49 -45.64
N ALA A 187 -29.69 -1.38 -46.04
CA ALA A 187 -30.36 -2.37 -45.21
C ALA A 187 -29.56 -3.67 -44.99
N GLU A 188 -29.98 -4.40 -43.95
CA GLU A 188 -29.78 -5.84 -43.70
C GLU A 188 -28.47 -6.29 -43.04
N THR A 189 -28.44 -6.27 -41.70
CA THR A 189 -27.99 -7.39 -40.81
C THR A 189 -28.05 -7.01 -39.33
N GLU A 190 -29.24 -6.85 -38.72
CA GLU A 190 -29.28 -6.67 -37.25
C GLU A 190 -30.61 -7.02 -36.56
N THR A 191 -31.28 -8.08 -37.02
CA THR A 191 -32.59 -8.51 -36.48
C THR A 191 -32.57 -9.86 -35.75
N ASP A 192 -31.46 -10.24 -35.10
CA ASP A 192 -31.41 -11.54 -34.38
C ASP A 192 -30.80 -11.52 -32.95
N LEU A 193 -30.44 -10.35 -32.41
CA LEU A 193 -29.88 -10.24 -31.05
C LEU A 193 -30.85 -9.68 -30.00
N THR A 194 -31.91 -8.99 -30.41
CA THR A 194 -32.88 -8.33 -29.52
C THR A 194 -34.06 -9.22 -29.09
N SER A 195 -34.18 -10.44 -29.64
CA SER A 195 -35.27 -11.37 -29.31
C SER A 195 -34.96 -12.31 -28.13
N LYS A 196 -33.69 -12.50 -27.74
CA LYS A 196 -33.29 -13.45 -26.68
C LYS A 196 -33.40 -12.93 -25.24
N TYR A 197 -33.61 -11.63 -25.01
CA TYR A 197 -33.58 -11.03 -23.66
C TYR A 197 -34.95 -10.62 -23.09
N ARG A 198 -36.07 -10.99 -23.73
CA ARG A 198 -37.43 -10.59 -23.28
C ARG A 198 -38.07 -11.45 -22.18
N HIS A 199 -37.38 -12.45 -21.63
CA HIS A 199 -37.97 -13.38 -20.65
C HIS A 199 -37.53 -13.25 -19.19
N LEU A 200 -36.81 -12.20 -18.81
CA LEU A 200 -36.52 -11.91 -17.40
C LEU A 200 -37.40 -10.75 -16.89
N SER A 201 -38.45 -11.12 -16.16
CA SER A 201 -39.38 -10.23 -15.48
C SER A 201 -38.69 -9.50 -14.32
N LEU A 202 -37.94 -8.43 -14.61
CA LEU A 202 -37.36 -7.54 -13.61
C LEU A 202 -38.36 -6.43 -13.24
N PRO A 203 -38.48 -6.04 -11.96
CA PRO A 203 -39.41 -5.00 -11.54
C PRO A 203 -38.91 -3.63 -12.00
N THR A 204 -39.63 -3.01 -12.95
CA THR A 204 -39.41 -1.63 -13.37
C THR A 204 -39.90 -0.68 -12.27
N LYS A 205 -38.98 0.01 -11.59
CA LYS A 205 -39.34 1.16 -10.76
C LYS A 205 -39.56 2.37 -11.67
N ASN A 206 -40.76 2.95 -11.59
CA ASN A 206 -41.08 4.23 -12.22
C ASN A 206 -40.07 5.30 -11.77
N VAL A 207 -39.29 5.81 -12.70
CA VAL A 207 -38.45 7.01 -12.51
C VAL A 207 -39.39 8.20 -12.51
N ILE A 208 -39.51 8.88 -11.37
CA ILE A 208 -40.23 10.15 -11.25
C ILE A 208 -39.40 11.21 -11.99
N SER A 209 -40.04 11.92 -12.90
CA SER A 209 -39.46 13.01 -13.68
C SER A 209 -38.86 14.09 -12.76
N LEU A 210 -37.66 14.56 -13.10
CA LEU A 210 -36.89 15.63 -12.43
C LEU A 210 -37.58 17.02 -12.47
N SER A 211 -38.83 17.10 -12.92
CA SER A 211 -39.68 18.29 -12.86
C SER A 211 -40.55 18.39 -11.59
N ASP A 212 -40.62 17.34 -10.75
CA ASP A 212 -41.46 17.32 -9.53
C ASP A 212 -40.72 17.54 -8.19
N ILE A 213 -39.42 17.89 -8.21
CA ILE A 213 -38.61 18.12 -7.00
C ILE A 213 -38.66 19.58 -6.47
N GLY A 214 -39.51 20.43 -7.06
CA GLY A 214 -39.55 21.86 -6.77
C GLY A 214 -40.53 22.36 -5.70
N SER A 215 -41.27 21.52 -4.96
CA SER A 215 -42.41 22.03 -4.18
C SER A 215 -42.61 21.55 -2.73
N LYS A 216 -41.73 20.73 -2.13
CA LYS A 216 -41.94 20.29 -0.72
C LYS A 216 -40.65 20.06 0.09
N THR A 217 -40.04 21.12 0.61
CA THR A 217 -39.26 21.12 1.88
C THR A 217 -39.26 22.51 2.52
N THR A 218 -40.40 22.86 3.10
CA THR A 218 -40.55 23.99 4.04
C THR A 218 -40.00 23.62 5.42
N GLY A 219 -39.21 24.52 6.02
CA GLY A 219 -39.19 24.65 7.48
C GLY A 219 -37.80 24.65 8.13
N LEU A 220 -37.12 25.81 8.12
CA LEU A 220 -36.18 26.25 9.18
C LEU A 220 -35.61 27.67 8.96
N GLY A 221 -36.34 28.56 8.28
CA GLY A 221 -35.83 29.89 7.88
C GLY A 221 -36.35 31.09 8.68
N GLU A 222 -37.40 30.96 9.50
CA GLU A 222 -38.12 32.14 10.04
C GLU A 222 -38.16 32.24 11.59
N ALA A 223 -37.56 31.31 12.33
CA ALA A 223 -37.62 31.33 13.80
C ALA A 223 -36.59 32.27 14.47
N THR A 224 -35.62 32.82 13.73
CA THR A 224 -34.57 33.70 14.27
C THR A 224 -34.91 35.19 14.18
N SER A 225 -35.92 35.60 13.41
CA SER A 225 -36.35 37.01 13.32
C SER A 225 -37.36 37.42 14.41
N LEU A 226 -37.88 36.47 15.19
CA LEU A 226 -38.86 36.73 16.26
C LEU A 226 -38.24 36.96 17.66
N PHE A 227 -36.94 36.74 17.84
CA PHE A 227 -36.27 36.92 19.14
C PHE A 227 -35.41 38.20 19.26
N GLN A 228 -35.35 39.03 18.21
CA GLN A 228 -34.56 40.28 18.23
C GLN A 228 -35.32 41.52 18.71
N ASN A 229 -36.64 41.41 18.98
CA ASN A 229 -37.48 42.57 19.34
C ASN A 229 -38.36 42.35 20.59
N MET A 230 -37.82 41.79 21.68
CA MET A 230 -38.50 41.82 22.98
C MET A 230 -37.74 42.68 24.01
N PRO A 231 -38.18 43.91 24.29
CA PRO A 231 -37.49 44.84 25.18
C PRO A 231 -38.04 44.79 26.61
N HIS A 232 -38.14 43.62 27.25
CA HIS A 232 -38.71 43.51 28.61
C HIS A 232 -38.05 42.48 29.55
N LEU A 233 -36.76 42.19 29.40
CA LEU A 233 -36.00 41.40 30.38
C LEU A 233 -34.92 42.21 31.13
N SER A 234 -35.15 43.51 31.27
CA SER A 234 -34.53 44.36 32.29
C SER A 234 -35.37 44.31 33.57
N ALA A 235 -35.43 43.12 34.19
CA ALA A 235 -35.97 42.95 35.54
C ALA A 235 -34.80 42.79 36.52
N GLN A 236 -34.80 43.67 37.53
CA GLN A 236 -33.82 43.75 38.59
C GLN A 236 -33.67 42.43 39.35
N ALA A 237 -32.42 42.15 39.72
CA ALA A 237 -32.01 41.03 40.54
C ALA A 237 -32.75 41.01 41.90
N THR A 238 -33.42 39.91 42.16
CA THR A 238 -33.69 39.42 43.53
C THR A 238 -32.52 38.55 43.99
N PRO A 239 -32.01 38.71 45.23
CA PRO A 239 -30.93 37.90 45.75
C PRO A 239 -31.49 36.55 46.24
N GLU A 240 -31.07 35.46 45.61
CA GLU A 240 -31.27 34.09 46.09
C GLU A 240 -29.99 33.56 46.78
N PRO A 241 -30.14 32.58 47.69
CA PRO A 241 -29.30 32.44 48.87
C PRO A 241 -27.98 31.69 48.62
N GLU A 242 -27.04 31.88 49.55
CA GLU A 242 -25.73 31.25 49.62
C GLU A 242 -25.84 29.71 49.66
N GLU A 243 -25.73 29.05 48.50
CA GLU A 243 -25.44 27.62 48.42
C GLU A 243 -24.02 27.37 47.93
N HIS A 244 -23.23 26.84 48.85
CA HIS A 244 -21.94 26.17 48.75
C HIS A 244 -21.25 26.13 47.37
N SER A 245 -20.23 26.97 47.28
CA SER A 245 -19.19 26.96 46.25
C SER A 245 -18.62 25.55 46.03
N PRO A 246 -18.71 24.97 44.81
CA PRO A 246 -17.86 23.86 44.45
C PRO A 246 -16.43 24.40 44.34
N GLY A 247 -15.50 23.80 45.10
CA GLY A 247 -14.10 24.17 45.11
C GLY A 247 -13.50 24.29 43.69
N PRO A 248 -12.44 25.09 43.52
CA PRO A 248 -11.88 25.39 42.21
C PRO A 248 -11.48 24.10 41.52
N LYS A 249 -12.24 23.72 40.48
CA LYS A 249 -11.85 22.63 39.57
C LYS A 249 -10.44 22.93 39.10
N ALA A 250 -9.50 22.07 39.46
CA ALA A 250 -8.10 22.18 39.05
C ALA A 250 -8.07 22.49 37.56
N LYS A 251 -7.53 23.66 37.19
CA LYS A 251 -7.32 24.04 35.80
C LYS A 251 -6.50 22.92 35.18
N LYS A 252 -7.10 22.14 34.27
CA LYS A 252 -6.38 21.13 33.48
C LYS A 252 -5.15 21.83 32.92
N LEU A 253 -3.96 21.36 33.32
CA LEU A 253 -2.69 21.81 32.77
C LEU A 253 -2.84 21.81 31.25
N LYS A 254 -2.73 22.99 30.66
CA LYS A 254 -2.78 23.18 29.21
C LYS A 254 -1.56 22.42 28.69
N VAL A 255 -1.78 21.25 28.09
CA VAL A 255 -0.71 20.46 27.47
C VAL A 255 -0.04 21.39 26.47
N GLU A 256 1.25 21.64 26.68
CA GLU A 256 2.07 22.48 25.82
C GLU A 256 2.10 21.82 24.44
N ARG A 257 1.46 22.48 23.46
CA ARG A 257 1.38 21.96 22.08
C ARG A 257 2.74 22.06 21.43
N SER A 258 3.10 21.05 20.64
CA SER A 258 4.37 21.10 19.92
C SER A 258 4.33 22.26 18.91
N PRO A 259 5.38 23.10 18.81
CA PRO A 259 5.47 24.14 17.78
C PRO A 259 5.27 23.61 16.35
N LEU A 260 5.54 22.33 16.12
CA LEU A 260 5.35 21.65 14.85
C LEU A 260 3.86 21.50 14.47
N GLU A 261 2.94 21.49 15.43
CA GLU A 261 1.49 21.41 15.17
C GLU A 261 0.98 22.62 14.37
N TYR A 262 1.71 23.73 14.43
CA TYR A 262 1.38 24.98 13.75
C TYR A 262 1.98 25.09 12.34
N LEU A 263 2.81 24.11 11.94
CA LEU A 263 3.39 24.07 10.60
C LEU A 263 2.45 23.40 9.59
N LYS A 264 2.21 24.10 8.49
CA LYS A 264 1.58 23.59 7.30
C LYS A 264 2.48 23.73 6.08
N LEU A 265 2.30 22.84 5.13
CA LEU A 265 2.97 22.82 3.84
C LEU A 265 1.89 22.73 2.76
N PHE A 266 1.78 23.77 1.94
CA PHE A 266 0.72 23.93 0.94
C PHE A 266 -0.67 23.62 1.51
N ASP A 267 -1.01 24.29 2.63
CA ASP A 267 -2.28 24.17 3.38
C ASP A 267 -2.51 22.84 4.13
N ASP A 268 -1.57 21.89 4.04
CA ASP A 268 -1.66 20.61 4.73
C ASP A 268 -0.78 20.53 5.96
N HIS A 269 -1.29 19.84 6.97
CA HIS A 269 -0.49 19.45 8.13
C HIS A 269 0.71 18.59 7.71
N LEU A 270 1.83 18.73 8.42
CA LEU A 270 2.99 17.85 8.22
C LEU A 270 2.59 16.37 8.34
N ILE A 271 3.24 15.51 7.56
CA ILE A 271 2.92 14.07 7.55
C ILE A 271 3.06 13.45 8.94
N THR A 272 4.04 13.90 9.72
CA THR A 272 4.26 13.48 11.11
C THR A 272 3.07 13.83 12.00
N ASN A 273 2.53 15.05 11.89
CA ASN A 273 1.36 15.47 12.64
C ASN A 273 0.12 14.66 12.22
N ARG A 274 -0.03 14.38 10.92
CA ARG A 274 -1.13 13.54 10.41
C ARG A 274 -1.09 12.13 10.98
N LEU A 275 0.09 11.51 11.04
CA LEU A 275 0.24 10.15 11.55
C LEU A 275 0.25 10.07 13.09
N MET A 276 0.46 11.19 13.80
CA MET A 276 0.42 11.26 15.27
C MET A 276 -0.95 11.65 15.85
N HIS A 277 -1.56 12.73 15.35
CA HIS A 277 -2.62 13.46 16.05
C HIS A 277 -4.00 13.29 15.42
N SER A 278 -4.08 12.71 14.22
CA SER A 278 -5.37 12.37 13.64
C SER A 278 -6.02 11.29 14.51
N LYS A 279 -7.31 11.43 14.78
CA LYS A 279 -8.06 10.47 15.60
C LYS A 279 -8.16 9.14 14.84
N GLY A 280 -7.15 8.28 15.00
CA GLY A 280 -7.12 6.93 14.45
C GLY A 280 -6.59 6.81 13.02
N TYR A 281 -5.70 7.70 12.54
CA TYR A 281 -4.95 7.46 11.31
C TYR A 281 -3.45 7.39 11.60
N ASN A 282 -2.84 6.25 11.31
CA ASN A 282 -1.43 5.94 11.57
C ASN A 282 -0.73 5.39 10.32
N ILE A 283 0.53 4.98 10.47
CA ILE A 283 1.33 4.45 9.35
C ILE A 283 0.75 3.18 8.71
N TRP A 284 0.02 2.36 9.48
CA TRP A 284 -0.63 1.17 8.97
C TRP A 284 -1.86 1.54 8.13
N ASP A 285 -2.64 2.54 8.56
CA ASP A 285 -3.73 3.08 7.74
C ASP A 285 -3.20 3.67 6.44
N LEU A 286 -2.05 4.36 6.52
CA LEU A 286 -1.35 4.85 5.32
C LEU A 286 -0.92 3.73 4.40
N LEU A 287 -0.29 2.67 4.90
CA LEU A 287 0.09 1.51 4.08
C LEU A 287 -1.13 0.87 3.39
N ARG A 288 -2.22 0.68 4.12
CA ARG A 288 -3.47 0.12 3.56
C ARG A 288 -4.05 1.02 2.49
N TRP A 289 -4.11 2.34 2.74
CA TRP A 289 -4.55 3.34 1.77
C TRP A 289 -3.71 3.28 0.49
N VAL A 290 -2.39 3.30 0.64
CA VAL A 290 -1.42 3.30 -0.46
C VAL A 290 -1.54 2.03 -1.30
N PHE A 291 -1.64 0.85 -0.67
CA PHE A 291 -1.85 -0.39 -1.42
C PHE A 291 -3.26 -0.50 -2.03
N THR A 292 -4.26 0.16 -1.48
CA THR A 292 -5.59 0.24 -2.12
C THR A 292 -5.55 1.13 -3.35
N CYS A 293 -4.83 2.26 -3.30
CA CYS A 293 -4.61 3.09 -4.50
C CYS A 293 -3.85 2.32 -5.59
N CYS A 294 -2.89 1.48 -5.19
CA CYS A 294 -2.15 0.60 -6.11
C CYS A 294 -3.08 -0.42 -6.81
N ASP A 295 -3.99 -1.03 -6.05
CA ASP A 295 -4.96 -2.00 -6.59
C ASP A 295 -5.95 -1.32 -7.53
N ASP A 296 -6.55 -0.22 -7.08
CA ASP A 296 -7.51 0.55 -7.88
C ASP A 296 -6.81 1.04 -9.17
N SER A 297 -5.58 1.52 -9.09
CA SER A 297 -4.76 1.91 -10.26
C SER A 297 -4.50 0.73 -11.21
N SER A 298 -4.17 -0.46 -10.67
CA SER A 298 -3.96 -1.68 -11.45
C SER A 298 -5.23 -2.16 -12.14
N GLN A 299 -6.39 -2.01 -11.49
CA GLN A 299 -7.68 -2.32 -12.10
C GLN A 299 -7.96 -1.32 -13.23
N TYR A 300 -7.72 -0.02 -13.01
CA TYR A 300 -7.81 0.98 -14.08
C TYR A 300 -6.83 0.71 -15.23
N GLN A 301 -5.62 0.19 -14.99
CA GLN A 301 -4.64 -0.23 -16.02
C GLN A 301 -5.21 -1.28 -16.98
N GLN A 302 -6.12 -2.13 -16.52
CA GLN A 302 -6.75 -3.15 -17.37
C GLN A 302 -7.74 -2.53 -18.37
N PHE A 303 -8.27 -1.35 -18.08
CA PHE A 303 -9.34 -0.71 -18.87
C PHE A 303 -8.93 0.60 -19.53
N LEU A 304 -7.93 1.32 -19.00
CA LEU A 304 -7.51 2.67 -19.43
C LEU A 304 -6.10 2.65 -20.04
N PHE A 305 -5.94 3.36 -21.16
CA PHE A 305 -4.67 3.49 -21.89
C PHE A 305 -3.54 4.19 -21.11
N ASN A 306 -3.90 5.12 -20.22
CA ASN A 306 -2.95 6.00 -19.54
C ASN A 306 -3.21 6.14 -18.03
N SER A 307 -3.39 4.99 -17.41
CA SER A 307 -3.51 4.84 -15.95
C SER A 307 -2.32 5.42 -15.17
N ASN A 308 -1.12 5.47 -15.75
CA ASN A 308 0.04 6.12 -15.13
C ASN A 308 -0.19 7.61 -14.85
N ASN A 309 -1.13 8.25 -15.57
CA ASN A 309 -1.49 9.64 -15.33
C ASN A 309 -2.64 9.81 -14.34
N THR A 310 -3.25 8.73 -13.86
CA THR A 310 -4.32 8.81 -12.86
C THR A 310 -3.80 9.32 -11.52
N ALA A 311 -4.68 10.00 -10.78
CA ALA A 311 -4.40 10.44 -9.42
C ALA A 311 -4.07 9.27 -8.50
N LEU A 312 -4.68 8.10 -8.71
CA LEU A 312 -4.41 6.88 -7.93
C LEU A 312 -2.99 6.39 -8.12
N HIS A 313 -2.52 6.30 -9.37
CA HIS A 313 -1.12 5.97 -9.67
C HIS A 313 -0.16 6.98 -9.04
N GLY A 314 -0.42 8.28 -9.24
CA GLY A 314 0.42 9.35 -8.69
C GLY A 314 0.50 9.33 -7.16
N ILE A 315 -0.61 9.02 -6.48
CA ILE A 315 -0.65 8.85 -5.01
C ILE A 315 0.16 7.61 -4.61
N TRP A 316 -0.07 6.47 -5.25
CA TRP A 316 0.66 5.22 -5.00
C TRP A 316 2.18 5.41 -5.17
N GLU A 317 2.63 5.95 -6.30
CA GLU A 317 4.05 6.12 -6.62
C GLU A 317 4.76 7.06 -5.63
N THR A 318 4.08 8.16 -5.27
CA THR A 318 4.57 9.13 -4.28
C THR A 318 4.84 8.45 -2.94
N TYR A 319 3.83 7.77 -2.41
CA TYR A 319 3.95 7.13 -1.11
C TYR A 319 4.86 5.91 -1.15
N ASN A 320 4.86 5.14 -2.24
CA ASN A 320 5.76 4.01 -2.43
C ASN A 320 7.22 4.44 -2.27
N SER A 321 7.59 5.57 -2.87
CA SER A 321 8.94 6.14 -2.78
C SER A 321 9.29 6.59 -1.36
N ALA A 322 8.38 7.29 -0.68
CA ALA A 322 8.59 7.74 0.70
C ALA A 322 8.63 6.58 1.71
N LEU A 323 7.75 5.59 1.58
CA LEU A 323 7.70 4.38 2.41
C LEU A 323 8.95 3.54 2.20
N SER A 324 9.41 3.38 0.95
CA SER A 324 10.67 2.69 0.65
C SER A 324 11.85 3.31 1.40
N PHE A 325 11.96 4.66 1.41
CA PHE A 325 12.95 5.35 2.22
C PHE A 325 12.77 5.07 3.73
N MET A 326 11.55 5.19 4.25
CA MET A 326 11.29 5.02 5.69
C MET A 326 11.69 3.62 6.16
N PHE A 327 11.36 2.56 5.42
CA PHE A 327 11.76 1.19 5.77
C PHE A 327 13.26 0.95 5.65
N ARG A 328 13.97 1.61 4.71
CA ARG A 328 15.45 1.59 4.68
C ARG A 328 16.03 2.24 5.94
N PHE A 329 15.50 3.39 6.35
CA PHE A 329 15.95 4.05 7.57
C PHE A 329 15.63 3.22 8.83
N LEU A 330 14.46 2.57 8.90
CA LEU A 330 14.10 1.71 10.02
C LEU A 330 15.05 0.53 10.19
N LYS A 331 15.60 -0.01 9.09
CA LYS A 331 16.67 -1.01 9.16
C LYS A 331 17.94 -0.44 9.78
N GLU A 332 18.41 0.73 9.33
CA GLU A 332 19.60 1.37 9.93
C GLU A 332 19.39 1.70 11.42
N GLN A 333 18.16 2.10 11.78
CA GLN A 333 17.76 2.31 13.16
C GLN A 333 17.80 1.01 13.98
N LEU A 334 17.35 -0.10 13.41
CA LEU A 334 17.43 -1.42 14.04
C LEU A 334 18.88 -1.82 14.29
N ASP A 335 19.74 -1.71 13.29
CA ASP A 335 21.17 -2.06 13.41
C ASP A 335 21.87 -1.25 14.51
N TYR A 336 21.55 0.04 14.61
CA TYR A 336 22.03 0.89 15.69
C TYR A 336 21.50 0.43 17.06
N CYS A 337 20.20 0.14 17.16
CA CYS A 337 19.57 -0.30 18.39
C CYS A 337 20.10 -1.64 18.90
N VAL A 338 20.36 -2.60 18.00
CA VAL A 338 20.96 -3.89 18.36
C VAL A 338 22.36 -3.69 18.95
N LYS A 339 23.19 -2.82 18.34
CA LYS A 339 24.54 -2.51 18.86
C LYS A 339 24.51 -1.82 20.22
N GLU A 340 23.53 -0.94 20.43
CA GLU A 340 23.42 -0.12 21.64
C GLU A 340 22.49 -0.72 22.71
N SER A 341 21.92 -1.90 22.48
CA SER A 341 20.91 -2.53 23.34
C SER A 341 19.71 -1.61 23.64
N LYS A 342 19.24 -0.86 22.64
CA LYS A 342 18.09 0.05 22.72
C LYS A 342 16.85 -0.54 22.06
N ARG A 343 15.67 -0.03 22.43
CA ARG A 343 14.40 -0.38 21.78
C ARG A 343 14.40 0.10 20.32
N SER A 344 14.03 -0.76 19.38
CA SER A 344 13.88 -0.41 17.97
C SER A 344 12.52 0.24 17.67
N PHE A 345 12.48 1.08 16.64
CA PHE A 345 11.22 1.63 16.12
C PHE A 345 10.35 0.53 15.50
N LEU A 346 10.97 -0.47 14.86
CA LEU A 346 10.25 -1.63 14.33
C LEU A 346 9.49 -2.41 15.40
N GLY A 347 10.09 -2.61 16.59
CA GLY A 347 9.39 -3.26 17.69
C GLY A 347 8.20 -2.45 18.17
N THR A 348 8.30 -1.11 18.15
CA THR A 348 7.18 -0.24 18.51
C THR A 348 6.06 -0.27 17.46
N LEU A 349 6.42 -0.23 16.18
CA LEU A 349 5.49 -0.44 15.07
C LEU A 349 4.80 -1.82 15.13
N LEU A 350 5.52 -2.87 15.49
CA LEU A 350 4.91 -4.20 15.62
C LEU A 350 3.93 -4.26 16.80
N THR A 351 4.26 -3.64 17.94
CA THR A 351 3.35 -3.56 19.10
C THR A 351 2.10 -2.73 18.83
N GLN A 352 2.20 -1.81 17.87
CA GLN A 352 1.07 -1.03 17.40
C GLN A 352 0.01 -1.94 16.76
N LEU A 353 0.41 -2.93 15.95
CA LEU A 353 -0.51 -3.86 15.26
C LEU A 353 -1.31 -4.75 16.21
N GLY A 354 -0.81 -5.05 17.41
CA GLY A 354 -1.56 -5.85 18.37
C GLY A 354 -0.68 -6.55 19.40
N ARG A 355 -1.25 -7.57 20.06
CA ARG A 355 -0.50 -8.48 20.92
C ARG A 355 0.46 -9.32 20.08
N SER A 356 1.50 -9.86 20.70
CA SER A 356 2.53 -10.63 20.02
C SER A 356 2.03 -11.84 19.23
N GLN A 357 0.86 -12.40 19.59
CA GLN A 357 0.26 -13.56 18.91
C GLN A 357 -0.46 -13.18 17.60
N ASP A 358 -0.93 -11.94 17.46
CA ASP A 358 -1.72 -11.54 16.28
C ASP A 358 -0.94 -10.58 15.36
N CYS A 359 0.24 -10.11 15.81
CA CYS A 359 0.92 -9.02 15.12
C CYS A 359 1.40 -9.43 13.71
N TYR A 360 1.80 -10.70 13.52
CA TYR A 360 2.21 -11.21 12.22
C TYR A 360 1.05 -11.42 11.25
N GLU A 361 -0.06 -11.98 11.71
CA GLU A 361 -1.29 -12.08 10.92
C GLU A 361 -1.72 -10.68 10.43
N ARG A 362 -1.77 -9.70 11.34
CA ARG A 362 -2.16 -8.32 10.99
C ARG A 362 -1.14 -7.62 10.11
N LEU A 363 0.15 -7.87 10.32
CA LEU A 363 1.21 -7.36 9.45
C LEU A 363 1.01 -7.86 8.02
N VAL A 364 0.80 -9.17 7.86
CA VAL A 364 0.55 -9.80 6.56
C VAL A 364 -0.73 -9.26 5.93
N GLU A 365 -1.81 -9.11 6.69
CA GLU A 365 -3.05 -8.48 6.20
C GLU A 365 -2.84 -7.05 5.68
N VAL A 366 -2.04 -6.24 6.38
CA VAL A 366 -1.70 -4.88 5.92
C VAL A 366 -0.82 -4.93 4.68
N VAL A 367 0.26 -5.73 4.71
CA VAL A 367 1.24 -5.85 3.62
C VAL A 367 0.61 -6.35 2.33
N PHE A 368 -0.45 -7.15 2.39
CA PHE A 368 -1.15 -7.71 1.23
C PHE A 368 -2.56 -7.11 1.02
N THR A 369 -2.86 -5.96 1.63
CA THR A 369 -4.08 -5.20 1.31
C THR A 369 -4.08 -4.78 -0.17
N GLY A 370 -5.24 -4.72 -0.82
CA GLY A 370 -5.37 -4.24 -2.20
C GLY A 370 -4.68 -5.15 -3.22
N LEU A 371 -5.09 -6.42 -3.25
CA LEU A 371 -4.64 -7.42 -4.23
C LEU A 371 -5.86 -8.30 -4.61
N GLY A 372 -7.00 -7.68 -4.86
CA GLY A 372 -8.25 -8.38 -5.19
C GLY A 372 -8.98 -9.08 -4.02
N LEU A 373 -8.33 -9.28 -2.87
CA LEU A 373 -8.99 -9.83 -1.68
C LEU A 373 -9.86 -8.79 -0.98
N ARG A 374 -11.11 -9.16 -0.68
CA ARG A 374 -12.05 -8.29 0.04
C ARG A 374 -11.56 -8.00 1.45
N THR A 375 -11.33 -6.73 1.75
CA THR A 375 -11.02 -6.27 3.11
C THR A 375 -12.30 -5.84 3.83
N ARG A 376 -12.37 -6.04 5.15
CA ARG A 376 -13.55 -5.68 5.96
C ARG A 376 -13.81 -4.18 6.04
N GLU A 377 -12.76 -3.38 5.89
CA GLU A 377 -12.78 -1.93 6.04
C GLU A 377 -11.99 -1.31 4.90
N LYS A 378 -12.65 -0.47 4.09
CA LYS A 378 -11.97 0.30 3.05
C LYS A 378 -11.14 1.40 3.72
N PRO A 379 -9.82 1.47 3.46
CA PRO A 379 -9.00 2.54 4.00
C PRO A 379 -9.44 3.89 3.43
N PHE A 380 -9.21 4.95 4.20
CA PHE A 380 -9.51 6.32 3.80
C PHE A 380 -8.20 7.10 3.59
N PRO A 381 -8.22 8.20 2.84
CA PRO A 381 -6.99 8.92 2.50
C PRO A 381 -6.31 9.59 3.69
N CYS A 382 -4.99 9.74 3.57
CA CYS A 382 -4.18 10.45 4.56
C CYS A 382 -4.55 11.93 4.64
N PHE A 383 -4.83 12.50 3.47
CA PHE A 383 -5.21 13.90 3.35
C PHE A 383 -6.54 14.05 2.61
N PRO A 384 -7.46 14.92 3.10
CA PRO A 384 -8.75 15.17 2.43
C PRO A 384 -8.62 15.58 0.95
N ARG A 385 -7.49 16.21 0.61
CA ARG A 385 -7.17 16.61 -0.76
C ARG A 385 -7.10 15.44 -1.73
N GLU A 386 -6.65 14.26 -1.27
CA GLU A 386 -6.49 13.07 -2.12
C GLU A 386 -7.83 12.57 -2.62
N THR A 387 -8.87 12.62 -1.78
CA THR A 387 -10.25 12.35 -2.22
C THR A 387 -10.67 13.30 -3.34
N SER A 388 -10.28 14.57 -3.25
CA SER A 388 -10.65 15.58 -4.25
C SER A 388 -9.90 15.35 -5.57
N LEU A 389 -8.64 14.90 -5.52
CA LEU A 389 -7.87 14.54 -6.71
C LEU A 389 -8.50 13.36 -7.44
N ILE A 390 -8.80 12.29 -6.70
CA ILE A 390 -9.40 11.08 -7.28
C ILE A 390 -10.77 11.39 -7.90
N LYS A 391 -11.59 12.21 -7.22
CA LYS A 391 -12.92 12.60 -7.75
C LYS A 391 -12.87 13.44 -9.02
N ASN A 392 -11.83 14.25 -9.18
CA ASN A 392 -11.67 15.16 -10.32
C ASN A 392 -10.70 14.59 -11.36
N ASP A 393 -10.36 13.31 -11.27
CA ASP A 393 -9.40 12.67 -12.18
C ASP A 393 -10.03 12.50 -13.57
N LEU A 394 -9.66 13.40 -14.48
CA LEU A 394 -10.13 13.43 -15.86
C LEU A 394 -9.86 12.12 -16.62
N CYS A 395 -8.81 11.38 -16.23
CA CYS A 395 -8.46 10.10 -16.84
C CYS A 395 -9.47 9.01 -16.50
N THR A 396 -10.16 9.09 -15.35
CA THR A 396 -11.18 8.11 -14.96
C THR A 396 -12.57 8.43 -15.54
N SER A 397 -12.86 9.72 -15.78
CA SER A 397 -14.18 10.19 -16.23
C SER A 397 -14.38 10.21 -17.74
N SER A 398 -13.32 10.13 -18.55
CA SER A 398 -13.45 10.14 -20.02
C SER A 398 -13.68 8.72 -20.57
N SER A 399 -14.94 8.37 -20.82
CA SER A 399 -15.40 7.09 -21.38
C SER A 399 -14.95 6.80 -22.83
N GLN A 400 -14.15 7.67 -23.45
CA GLN A 400 -13.78 7.59 -24.87
C GLN A 400 -12.36 7.07 -25.15
N GLY A 401 -11.66 6.53 -24.15
CA GLY A 401 -10.35 5.90 -24.35
C GLY A 401 -10.44 4.56 -25.09
N ILE A 402 -9.72 4.43 -26.20
CA ILE A 402 -9.52 3.16 -26.93
C ILE A 402 -8.95 2.11 -25.95
N ARG A 403 -9.62 0.96 -25.87
CA ARG A 403 -9.30 -0.17 -24.98
C ARG A 403 -8.12 -0.97 -25.54
N THR A 404 -6.90 -0.65 -25.16
CA THR A 404 -5.76 -1.56 -25.32
C THR A 404 -5.17 -1.88 -23.96
N LYS A 405 -5.00 -3.17 -23.68
CA LYS A 405 -4.43 -3.70 -22.43
C LYS A 405 -3.03 -3.12 -22.22
N ALA A 406 -2.82 -2.36 -21.16
CA ALA A 406 -1.47 -2.01 -20.72
C ALA A 406 -0.82 -3.26 -20.09
N GLU A 407 0.43 -3.56 -20.44
CA GLU A 407 1.20 -4.67 -19.85
C GLU A 407 1.68 -4.37 -18.42
N ARG A 408 1.59 -3.11 -17.99
CA ARG A 408 2.07 -2.64 -16.69
C ARG A 408 1.00 -2.85 -15.62
N SER A 409 1.39 -3.49 -14.52
CA SER A 409 0.57 -3.70 -13.32
C SER A 409 1.26 -3.09 -12.09
N ASP A 410 0.66 -2.07 -11.48
CA ASP A 410 1.17 -1.45 -10.26
C ASP A 410 1.22 -2.47 -9.11
N ASN A 411 0.29 -3.43 -9.08
CA ASN A 411 0.29 -4.53 -8.13
C ASN A 411 1.60 -5.33 -8.20
N ILE A 412 2.08 -5.67 -9.41
CA ILE A 412 3.38 -6.32 -9.59
C ILE A 412 4.54 -5.42 -9.12
N GLN A 413 4.50 -4.12 -9.42
CA GLN A 413 5.53 -3.17 -8.98
C GLN A 413 5.57 -3.02 -7.45
N SER A 414 4.40 -3.07 -6.81
CA SER A 414 4.27 -2.95 -5.35
C SER A 414 4.92 -4.10 -4.60
N MET A 415 5.16 -5.25 -5.25
CA MET A 415 5.83 -6.39 -4.64
C MET A 415 7.21 -6.04 -4.09
N LYS A 416 7.92 -5.08 -4.70
CA LYS A 416 9.20 -4.59 -4.18
C LYS A 416 9.07 -3.98 -2.78
N LEU A 417 8.09 -3.10 -2.59
CA LEU A 417 7.85 -2.48 -1.27
C LEU A 417 7.29 -3.50 -0.27
N ARG A 418 6.35 -4.35 -0.69
CA ARG A 418 5.78 -5.41 0.17
C ARG A 418 6.87 -6.38 0.66
N ALA A 419 7.76 -6.79 -0.23
CA ALA A 419 8.92 -7.61 0.08
C ALA A 419 9.89 -6.88 1.03
N GLN A 420 10.18 -5.61 0.77
CA GLN A 420 11.01 -4.79 1.65
C GLN A 420 10.44 -4.71 3.07
N ILE A 421 9.15 -4.42 3.23
CA ILE A 421 8.49 -4.38 4.54
C ILE A 421 8.62 -5.73 5.26
N THR A 422 8.31 -6.82 4.56
CA THR A 422 8.41 -8.19 5.07
C THR A 422 9.83 -8.50 5.55
N ALA A 423 10.83 -8.18 4.73
CA ALA A 423 12.24 -8.40 5.02
C ALA A 423 12.74 -7.56 6.23
N THR A 424 12.25 -6.32 6.37
CA THR A 424 12.56 -5.48 7.54
C THR A 424 12.02 -6.07 8.85
N PHE A 425 10.80 -6.63 8.84
CA PHE A 425 10.25 -7.29 10.04
C PHE A 425 10.89 -8.66 10.32
N LEU A 426 11.30 -9.39 9.29
CA LEU A 426 12.12 -10.60 9.45
C LEU A 426 13.43 -10.28 10.21
N LEU A 427 14.10 -9.18 9.87
CA LEU A 427 15.32 -8.75 10.55
C LEU A 427 15.08 -8.38 12.01
N HIS A 428 13.93 -7.78 12.31
CA HIS A 428 13.56 -7.43 13.68
C HIS A 428 13.36 -8.68 14.55
N GLU A 429 12.78 -9.74 13.98
CA GLU A 429 12.47 -10.93 14.74
C GLU A 429 13.73 -11.75 15.04
N THR A 430 13.92 -12.06 16.31
CA THR A 430 15.07 -12.85 16.80
C THR A 430 14.63 -14.21 17.33
N ASN A 431 13.37 -14.33 17.75
CA ASN A 431 12.79 -15.57 18.26
C ASN A 431 12.44 -16.51 17.10
N ARG A 432 12.95 -17.74 17.15
CA ARG A 432 12.70 -18.78 16.14
C ARG A 432 11.21 -19.11 15.98
N PHE A 433 10.45 -19.17 17.06
CA PHE A 433 9.02 -19.51 17.02
C PHE A 433 8.21 -18.43 16.29
N ASN A 434 8.47 -17.17 16.63
CA ASN A 434 7.84 -16.04 15.96
C ASN A 434 8.18 -15.97 14.47
N LYS A 435 9.41 -16.35 14.07
CA LYS A 435 9.76 -16.48 12.63
C LYS A 435 8.93 -17.54 11.93
N LEU A 436 8.73 -18.68 12.57
CA LEU A 436 7.92 -19.77 12.00
C LEU A 436 6.44 -19.38 11.89
N GLU A 437 5.93 -18.68 12.91
CA GLU A 437 4.59 -18.09 12.88
C GLU A 437 4.48 -17.07 11.73
N PHE A 438 5.47 -16.19 11.57
CA PHE A 438 5.48 -15.22 10.47
C PHE A 438 5.50 -15.92 9.09
N VAL A 439 6.33 -16.95 8.91
CA VAL A 439 6.33 -17.76 7.68
C VAL A 439 4.95 -18.39 7.44
N THR A 440 4.33 -18.94 8.48
CA THR A 440 3.02 -19.58 8.37
C THR A 440 1.95 -18.59 7.92
N GLN A 441 1.83 -17.46 8.62
CA GLN A 441 0.86 -16.41 8.27
C GLN A 441 1.09 -15.87 6.85
N LEU A 442 2.36 -15.69 6.46
CA LEU A 442 2.72 -15.22 5.13
C LEU A 442 2.35 -16.24 4.04
N SER A 443 2.72 -17.50 4.21
CA SER A 443 2.41 -18.58 3.26
C SER A 443 0.90 -18.81 3.13
N ASP A 444 0.16 -18.81 4.24
CA ASP A 444 -1.30 -18.95 4.23
C ASP A 444 -1.99 -17.80 3.49
N LYS A 445 -1.42 -16.59 3.56
CA LYS A 445 -1.92 -15.45 2.80
C LYS A 445 -1.56 -15.54 1.32
N LEU A 446 -0.34 -15.94 0.98
CA LEU A 446 0.16 -15.98 -0.39
C LEU A 446 -0.64 -16.93 -1.29
N ILE A 447 -1.11 -18.06 -0.76
CA ILE A 447 -1.91 -19.06 -1.50
C ILE A 447 -3.24 -18.49 -2.02
N GLN A 448 -3.72 -17.40 -1.42
CA GLN A 448 -4.97 -16.77 -1.82
C GLN A 448 -4.82 -15.92 -3.11
N PHE A 449 -3.60 -15.66 -3.58
CA PHE A 449 -3.33 -14.82 -4.76
C PHE A 449 -3.09 -15.62 -6.03
N GLU A 450 -3.07 -14.91 -7.16
CA GLU A 450 -2.65 -15.48 -8.45
C GLU A 450 -1.15 -15.81 -8.46
N PRO A 451 -0.72 -16.86 -9.21
CA PRO A 451 0.68 -17.27 -9.29
C PRO A 451 1.64 -16.13 -9.61
N ASP A 452 1.30 -15.28 -10.58
CA ASP A 452 2.13 -14.14 -10.98
C ASP A 452 2.44 -13.18 -9.82
N ILE A 453 1.46 -12.93 -8.94
CA ILE A 453 1.64 -12.06 -7.77
C ILE A 453 2.57 -12.73 -6.75
N VAL A 454 2.38 -14.04 -6.52
CA VAL A 454 3.21 -14.81 -5.58
C VAL A 454 4.65 -14.87 -6.05
N PHE A 455 4.90 -15.20 -7.32
CA PHE A 455 6.26 -15.26 -7.87
C PHE A 455 6.91 -13.88 -7.92
N ALA A 456 6.18 -12.83 -8.30
CA ALA A 456 6.69 -11.46 -8.25
C ALA A 456 7.09 -11.05 -6.82
N PHE A 457 6.32 -11.46 -5.80
CA PHE A 457 6.66 -11.25 -4.40
C PHE A 457 7.92 -12.02 -3.99
N LEU A 458 7.99 -13.32 -4.27
CA LEU A 458 9.13 -14.17 -3.88
C LEU A 458 10.42 -13.75 -4.58
N HIS A 459 10.34 -13.36 -5.85
CA HIS A 459 11.46 -12.76 -6.58
C HIS A 459 11.89 -11.43 -5.96
N SER A 460 10.94 -10.54 -5.65
CA SER A 460 11.25 -9.27 -5.00
C SER A 460 11.86 -9.46 -3.62
N LEU A 461 11.36 -10.44 -2.85
CA LEU A 461 11.87 -10.81 -1.54
C LEU A 461 13.28 -11.34 -1.61
N SER A 462 13.62 -12.18 -2.59
CA SER A 462 14.96 -12.73 -2.76
C SER A 462 16.01 -11.66 -3.12
N ASN A 463 15.58 -10.52 -3.68
CA ASN A 463 16.45 -9.45 -4.16
C ASN A 463 16.56 -8.25 -3.19
N VAL A 464 16.09 -8.37 -1.94
CA VAL A 464 16.18 -7.28 -0.96
C VAL A 464 17.62 -7.08 -0.50
N GLN A 465 18.25 -5.99 -0.95
CA GLN A 465 19.70 -5.75 -0.80
C GLN A 465 20.18 -5.44 0.62
N PHE A 466 19.32 -4.97 1.53
CA PHE A 466 19.75 -4.55 2.88
C PHE A 466 19.71 -5.67 3.93
N VAL A 467 19.18 -6.85 3.58
CA VAL A 467 19.20 -8.06 4.42
C VAL A 467 20.36 -8.93 3.96
N ALA A 468 21.10 -9.53 4.89
CA ALA A 468 22.14 -10.49 4.52
C ALA A 468 21.52 -11.64 3.72
N GLU A 469 22.09 -11.92 2.54
CA GLU A 469 21.61 -12.91 1.58
C GLU A 469 21.37 -14.28 2.25
N SER A 470 22.28 -14.72 3.13
CA SER A 470 22.14 -15.98 3.86
C SER A 470 20.94 -16.04 4.81
N ILE A 471 20.49 -14.91 5.37
CA ILE A 471 19.29 -14.85 6.22
C ILE A 471 18.04 -14.91 5.33
N LEU A 472 18.06 -14.13 4.24
CA LEU A 472 16.96 -14.03 3.30
C LEU A 472 16.71 -15.35 2.58
N HIS A 473 17.78 -16.03 2.15
CA HIS A 473 17.70 -17.33 1.50
C HIS A 473 17.04 -18.39 2.39
N LYS A 474 17.42 -18.43 3.68
CA LYS A 474 16.79 -19.34 4.64
C LYS A 474 15.30 -19.05 4.80
N PHE A 475 14.92 -17.78 4.84
CA PHE A 475 13.52 -17.39 5.00
C PHE A 475 12.69 -17.70 3.75
N VAL A 476 13.20 -17.37 2.56
CA VAL A 476 12.56 -17.71 1.28
C VAL A 476 12.39 -19.21 1.13
N LEU A 477 13.41 -20.01 1.50
CA LEU A 477 13.32 -21.47 1.51
C LEU A 477 12.21 -21.99 2.44
N MET A 478 12.09 -21.41 3.64
CA MET A 478 11.01 -21.76 4.57
C MET A 478 9.64 -21.44 3.98
N ILE A 479 9.51 -20.32 3.26
CA ILE A 479 8.26 -19.94 2.58
C ILE A 479 7.95 -20.93 1.45
N TYR A 480 8.91 -21.26 0.58
CA TYR A 480 8.73 -22.25 -0.48
C TYR A 480 8.23 -23.59 0.07
N ASN A 481 8.94 -24.13 1.07
CA ASN A 481 8.57 -25.38 1.70
C ASN A 481 7.15 -25.33 2.29
N LYS A 482 6.82 -24.25 3.01
CA LYS A 482 5.49 -24.09 3.63
C LYS A 482 4.38 -23.91 2.59
N LEU A 483 4.64 -23.19 1.49
CA LEU A 483 3.71 -23.05 0.38
C LEU A 483 3.41 -24.39 -0.27
N ILE A 484 4.42 -25.19 -0.59
CA ILE A 484 4.24 -26.53 -1.15
C ILE A 484 3.40 -27.42 -0.22
N ILE A 485 3.74 -27.46 1.08
CA ILE A 485 2.97 -28.26 2.06
C ILE A 485 1.51 -27.82 2.10
N ASN A 486 1.26 -26.51 2.17
CA ASN A 486 -0.08 -25.98 2.26
C ASN A 486 -0.90 -26.21 0.98
N ILE A 487 -0.27 -26.12 -0.19
CA ILE A 487 -0.91 -26.34 -1.49
C ILE A 487 -1.23 -27.82 -1.71
N VAL A 488 -0.30 -28.72 -1.36
CA VAL A 488 -0.50 -30.17 -1.53
C VAL A 488 -1.42 -30.74 -0.43
N GLY A 489 -1.47 -30.09 0.74
CA GLY A 489 -2.29 -30.54 1.87
C GLY A 489 -1.76 -31.80 2.56
N SER A 490 -0.50 -32.21 2.28
CA SER A 490 0.12 -33.39 2.86
C SER A 490 1.41 -33.05 3.62
N GLU A 491 1.49 -33.48 4.87
CA GLU A 491 2.71 -33.36 5.68
C GLU A 491 3.81 -34.33 5.22
N ASP A 492 3.47 -35.42 4.52
CA ASP A 492 4.43 -36.42 4.04
C ASP A 492 5.39 -35.83 2.99
N VAL A 493 4.93 -34.81 2.26
CA VAL A 493 5.79 -34.06 1.33
C VAL A 493 6.96 -33.39 2.05
N ALA A 494 6.81 -33.06 3.34
CA ALA A 494 7.84 -32.38 4.12
C ALA A 494 9.15 -33.17 4.22
N TYR A 495 9.12 -34.51 4.10
CA TYR A 495 10.32 -35.34 4.14
C TYR A 495 11.24 -35.13 2.93
N HIS A 496 10.69 -34.67 1.80
CA HIS A 496 11.43 -34.43 0.56
C HIS A 496 11.81 -32.95 0.37
N LEU A 497 11.48 -32.08 1.32
CA LEU A 497 11.76 -30.66 1.21
C LEU A 497 13.19 -30.30 1.61
N MET A 498 13.67 -29.20 1.03
CA MET A 498 15.02 -28.70 1.23
C MET A 498 15.25 -28.22 2.66
N GLY A 499 16.32 -28.71 3.28
CA GLY A 499 16.85 -28.21 4.53
C GLY A 499 17.73 -26.98 4.30
N TYR A 500 17.72 -26.05 5.27
CA TYR A 500 18.55 -24.84 5.20
C TYR A 500 20.06 -25.12 5.33
N SER A 501 20.43 -26.27 5.88
CA SER A 501 21.81 -26.72 6.08
C SER A 501 22.32 -27.64 4.97
N ASP A 502 21.45 -27.99 4.03
CA ASP A 502 21.77 -28.92 2.95
C ASP A 502 22.76 -28.28 1.97
N SER A 503 23.68 -29.09 1.45
CA SER A 503 24.52 -28.65 0.33
C SER A 503 23.67 -28.42 -0.91
N THR A 504 24.20 -27.70 -1.91
CA THR A 504 23.48 -27.45 -3.16
C THR A 504 23.13 -28.76 -3.87
N MET A 505 24.04 -29.74 -3.89
CA MET A 505 23.76 -31.07 -4.45
C MET A 505 22.68 -31.81 -3.68
N ASP A 506 22.72 -31.80 -2.33
CA ASP A 506 21.68 -32.44 -1.51
C ASP A 506 20.30 -31.82 -1.75
N LYS A 507 20.24 -30.49 -1.96
CA LYS A 507 18.99 -29.79 -2.29
C LYS A 507 18.43 -30.24 -3.63
N ILE A 508 19.27 -30.34 -4.65
CA ILE A 508 18.85 -30.82 -5.97
C ILE A 508 18.40 -32.29 -5.89
N GLU A 509 19.11 -33.15 -5.16
CA GLU A 509 18.71 -34.54 -4.97
C GLU A 509 17.35 -34.66 -4.24
N LYS A 510 17.13 -33.85 -3.20
CA LYS A 510 15.83 -33.80 -2.53
C LYS A 510 14.71 -33.30 -3.44
N LEU A 511 14.97 -32.31 -4.28
CA LEU A 511 14.01 -31.85 -5.29
C LEU A 511 13.70 -32.94 -6.31
N ASP A 512 14.70 -33.68 -6.78
CA ASP A 512 14.51 -34.84 -7.66
C ASP A 512 13.62 -35.91 -7.00
N GLN A 513 13.90 -36.25 -5.73
CA GLN A 513 13.07 -37.17 -4.95
C GLN A 513 11.64 -36.63 -4.75
N LEU A 514 11.47 -35.33 -4.50
CA LEU A 514 10.18 -34.67 -4.39
C LEU A 514 9.39 -34.80 -5.71
N PHE A 515 10.04 -34.60 -6.86
CA PHE A 515 9.40 -34.64 -8.18
C PHE A 515 9.06 -36.06 -8.63
N GLN A 516 9.74 -37.07 -8.10
CA GLN A 516 9.40 -38.49 -8.26
C GLN A 516 8.31 -38.95 -7.27
N SER A 517 8.13 -38.24 -6.16
CA SER A 517 7.17 -38.61 -5.12
C SER A 517 5.74 -38.54 -5.65
N THR A 518 4.97 -39.60 -5.38
CA THR A 518 3.55 -39.62 -5.70
C THR A 518 2.76 -38.67 -4.80
N ASP A 519 3.25 -38.36 -3.61
CA ASP A 519 2.51 -37.58 -2.61
C ASP A 519 2.32 -36.13 -3.05
N LEU A 520 3.31 -35.56 -3.75
CA LEU A 520 3.23 -34.23 -4.35
C LEU A 520 2.02 -34.11 -5.26
N TYR A 521 1.86 -35.05 -6.20
CA TYR A 521 0.80 -34.99 -7.20
C TYR A 521 -0.52 -35.52 -6.67
N ASN A 522 -0.50 -36.57 -5.85
CA ASN A 522 -1.72 -37.16 -5.29
C ASN A 522 -2.44 -36.18 -4.37
N GLY A 523 -1.73 -35.36 -3.59
CA GLY A 523 -2.37 -34.33 -2.78
C GLY A 523 -3.07 -33.27 -3.63
N LEU A 524 -2.52 -32.92 -4.79
CA LEU A 524 -3.15 -31.99 -5.74
C LEU A 524 -4.34 -32.61 -6.47
N VAL A 525 -4.17 -33.81 -7.03
CA VAL A 525 -5.12 -34.48 -7.92
C VAL A 525 -6.34 -35.02 -7.16
N ASN A 526 -6.14 -35.49 -5.93
CA ASN A 526 -7.20 -36.08 -5.12
C ASN A 526 -7.90 -35.07 -4.20
N ASP A 527 -7.53 -33.79 -4.25
CA ASP A 527 -8.24 -32.75 -3.52
C ASP A 527 -9.62 -32.54 -4.17
N SER A 528 -10.65 -32.92 -3.42
CA SER A 528 -12.05 -32.83 -3.83
C SER A 528 -12.65 -31.43 -3.56
N THR A 529 -11.90 -30.49 -2.99
CA THR A 529 -12.41 -29.18 -2.60
C THR A 529 -12.45 -28.16 -3.73
N TYR A 530 -11.80 -28.44 -4.88
CA TYR A 530 -11.85 -27.54 -6.04
C TYR A 530 -13.27 -27.43 -6.59
N LYS A 531 -13.70 -26.20 -6.86
CA LYS A 531 -15.04 -25.89 -7.36
C LYS A 531 -15.09 -25.79 -8.89
N SER A 532 -13.93 -25.74 -9.55
CA SER A 532 -13.83 -25.59 -11.00
C SER A 532 -12.46 -26.01 -11.53
N MET A 533 -12.38 -26.30 -12.84
CA MET A 533 -11.11 -26.57 -13.52
C MET A 533 -10.16 -25.37 -13.45
N SER A 534 -10.68 -24.14 -13.50
CA SER A 534 -9.85 -22.94 -13.34
C SER A 534 -9.20 -22.86 -11.95
N GLU A 535 -9.89 -23.32 -10.89
CA GLU A 535 -9.33 -23.35 -9.54
C GLU A 535 -8.25 -24.42 -9.42
N PHE A 536 -8.50 -25.62 -9.94
CA PHE A 536 -7.48 -26.67 -10.02
C PHE A 536 -6.26 -26.20 -10.82
N GLN A 537 -6.46 -25.65 -12.02
CA GLN A 537 -5.38 -25.17 -12.88
C GLN A 537 -4.52 -24.13 -12.17
N LYS A 538 -5.15 -23.17 -11.48
CA LYS A 538 -4.45 -22.16 -10.68
C LYS A 538 -3.57 -22.79 -9.60
N VAL A 539 -4.09 -23.77 -8.87
CA VAL A 539 -3.35 -24.46 -7.80
C VAL A 539 -2.22 -25.33 -8.38
N TRP A 540 -2.48 -25.99 -9.50
CA TRP A 540 -1.50 -26.77 -10.25
C TRP A 540 -0.35 -25.89 -10.74
N ASP A 541 -0.65 -24.78 -11.42
CA ASP A 541 0.34 -23.83 -11.94
C ASP A 541 1.17 -23.20 -10.81
N MET A 542 0.53 -22.89 -9.68
CA MET A 542 1.22 -22.43 -8.48
C MET A 542 2.21 -23.50 -7.98
N ALA A 543 1.76 -24.75 -7.81
CA ALA A 543 2.60 -25.84 -7.30
C ALA A 543 3.80 -26.11 -8.22
N MET A 544 3.55 -26.27 -9.52
CA MET A 544 4.60 -26.56 -10.50
C MET A 544 5.54 -25.36 -10.66
N GLY A 545 5.02 -24.14 -10.71
CA GLY A 545 5.83 -22.93 -10.75
C GLY A 545 6.72 -22.77 -9.51
N LEU A 546 6.23 -23.12 -8.32
CA LEU A 546 7.04 -23.14 -7.10
C LEU A 546 8.16 -24.19 -7.18
N CYS A 547 7.90 -25.38 -7.72
CA CYS A 547 8.92 -26.40 -7.96
C CYS A 547 10.02 -25.89 -8.91
N TYR A 548 9.66 -25.23 -10.01
CA TYR A 548 10.62 -24.59 -10.91
C TYR A 548 11.43 -23.48 -10.21
N GLU A 549 10.75 -22.61 -9.47
CA GLU A 549 11.41 -21.53 -8.73
C GLU A 549 12.35 -22.05 -7.64
N MET A 550 12.03 -23.18 -7.00
CA MET A 550 12.89 -23.84 -6.02
C MET A 550 14.20 -24.35 -6.64
N VAL A 551 14.13 -24.95 -7.84
CA VAL A 551 15.33 -25.33 -8.61
C VAL A 551 16.12 -24.08 -9.02
N ALA A 552 15.45 -23.10 -9.63
CA ALA A 552 16.08 -21.87 -10.09
C ALA A 552 16.73 -21.07 -8.94
N PHE A 553 16.08 -21.04 -7.77
CA PHE A 553 16.61 -20.43 -6.56
C PHE A 553 17.86 -21.14 -6.05
N THR A 554 17.86 -22.49 -6.04
CA THR A 554 19.02 -23.29 -5.63
C THR A 554 20.23 -23.03 -6.53
N VAL A 555 20.01 -23.02 -7.85
CA VAL A 555 21.07 -22.72 -8.83
C VAL A 555 21.56 -21.28 -8.71
N ARG A 556 20.66 -20.29 -8.62
CA ARG A 556 21.03 -18.87 -8.46
C ARG A 556 21.86 -18.64 -7.19
N SER A 557 21.51 -19.31 -6.09
CA SER A 557 22.28 -19.22 -4.85
C SER A 557 23.68 -19.80 -4.99
N GLU A 558 23.87 -20.85 -5.80
CA GLU A 558 25.19 -21.42 -6.08
C GLU A 558 26.02 -20.49 -6.98
N VAL A 559 25.44 -19.99 -8.07
CA VAL A 559 26.10 -19.04 -8.99
C VAL A 559 26.54 -17.77 -8.26
N SER A 560 25.79 -17.34 -7.25
CA SER A 560 26.17 -16.17 -6.45
C SER A 560 27.37 -16.44 -5.53
N GLN A 561 27.65 -17.71 -5.21
CA GLN A 561 28.73 -18.13 -4.31
C GLN A 561 29.96 -18.67 -5.06
N ALA A 562 29.77 -19.28 -6.23
CA ALA A 562 30.80 -19.91 -7.05
C ALA A 562 31.03 -19.12 -8.35
N SER A 563 32.28 -19.02 -8.81
CA SER A 563 32.60 -18.35 -10.08
C SER A 563 32.10 -19.10 -11.31
N GLU A 564 31.96 -20.43 -11.20
CA GLU A 564 31.45 -21.32 -12.25
C GLU A 564 30.63 -22.45 -11.60
N LEU A 565 29.55 -22.86 -12.26
CA LEU A 565 28.79 -24.05 -11.89
C LEU A 565 29.56 -25.30 -12.32
N SER A 566 29.62 -26.32 -11.45
CA SER A 566 30.18 -27.61 -11.86
C SER A 566 29.31 -28.25 -12.95
N GLU A 567 29.95 -28.90 -13.92
CA GLU A 567 29.26 -29.63 -14.98
C GLU A 567 28.34 -30.72 -14.41
N GLU A 568 28.75 -31.34 -13.30
CA GLU A 568 27.95 -32.31 -12.54
C GLU A 568 26.65 -31.70 -12.02
N LEU A 569 26.71 -30.54 -11.35
CA LEU A 569 25.53 -29.86 -10.83
C LEU A 569 24.59 -29.41 -11.96
N LEU A 570 25.14 -28.92 -13.07
CA LEU A 570 24.36 -28.52 -14.23
C LEU A 570 23.61 -29.73 -14.82
N ASN A 571 24.31 -30.84 -15.05
CA ASN A 571 23.71 -32.06 -15.58
C ASN A 571 22.62 -32.59 -14.65
N LYS A 572 22.87 -32.62 -13.33
CA LYS A 572 21.87 -33.05 -12.35
C LYS A 572 20.67 -32.12 -12.29
N THR A 573 20.88 -30.81 -12.40
CA THR A 573 19.79 -29.82 -12.46
C THR A 573 18.91 -30.05 -13.70
N ILE A 574 19.51 -30.28 -14.87
CA ILE A 574 18.77 -30.57 -16.11
C ILE A 574 17.97 -31.86 -15.97
N GLU A 575 18.57 -32.93 -15.43
CA GLU A 575 17.87 -34.19 -15.16
C GLU A 575 16.68 -33.99 -14.23
N THR A 576 16.87 -33.20 -13.17
CA THR A 576 15.83 -32.88 -12.17
C THR A 576 14.67 -32.09 -12.81
N LEU A 577 14.96 -31.13 -13.70
CA LEU A 577 13.94 -30.37 -14.43
C LEU A 577 13.18 -31.23 -15.45
N ASN A 578 13.87 -32.14 -16.14
CA ASN A 578 13.22 -33.10 -17.04
C ASN A 578 12.28 -34.02 -16.26
N THR A 579 12.73 -34.50 -15.09
CA THR A 579 11.90 -35.33 -14.20
C THR A 579 10.63 -34.60 -13.77
N LEU A 580 10.73 -33.32 -13.36
CA LEU A 580 9.56 -32.49 -13.05
C LEU A 580 8.61 -32.37 -14.24
N ASN A 581 9.14 -32.07 -15.43
CA ASN A 581 8.33 -31.87 -16.63
C ASN A 581 7.58 -33.17 -17.01
N ASP A 582 8.29 -34.29 -17.07
CA ASP A 582 7.74 -35.58 -17.49
C ASP A 582 6.69 -36.09 -16.49
N HIS A 583 6.97 -36.00 -15.18
CA HIS A 583 6.04 -36.47 -14.15
C HIS A 583 4.82 -35.55 -14.02
N SER A 584 4.99 -34.23 -14.07
CA SER A 584 3.89 -33.28 -14.01
C SER A 584 2.96 -33.44 -15.21
N GLU A 585 3.49 -33.51 -16.43
CA GLU A 585 2.69 -33.70 -17.65
C GLU A 585 1.93 -35.03 -17.61
N TRP A 586 2.60 -36.12 -17.19
CA TRP A 586 1.95 -37.42 -17.08
C TRP A 586 0.81 -37.42 -16.06
N ARG A 587 1.03 -36.85 -14.86
CA ARG A 587 0.02 -36.79 -13.79
C ARG A 587 -1.15 -35.87 -14.12
N TYR A 588 -0.87 -34.74 -14.77
CA TYR A 588 -1.93 -33.85 -15.26
C TYR A 588 -2.84 -34.56 -16.26
N LYS A 589 -2.25 -35.27 -17.25
CA LYS A 589 -3.02 -36.07 -18.21
C LYS A 589 -3.79 -37.22 -17.55
N GLU A 590 -3.23 -37.86 -16.52
CA GLU A 590 -3.91 -38.89 -15.76
C GLU A 590 -5.15 -38.33 -15.05
N PHE A 591 -5.05 -37.14 -14.44
CA PHE A 591 -6.19 -36.45 -13.83
C PHE A 591 -7.28 -36.09 -14.85
N LEU A 592 -6.92 -35.54 -16.00
CA LEU A 592 -7.90 -35.25 -17.06
C LEU A 592 -8.63 -36.53 -17.53
N ARG A 593 -7.91 -37.66 -17.60
CA ARG A 593 -8.49 -38.96 -17.96
C ARG A 593 -9.45 -39.49 -16.89
N SER A 594 -9.11 -39.37 -15.60
CA SER A 594 -10.00 -39.83 -14.53
C SER A 594 -11.29 -39.01 -14.48
N LYS A 595 -11.21 -37.68 -14.67
CA LYS A 595 -12.39 -36.80 -14.68
C LYS A 595 -13.23 -36.90 -15.93
N SER A 596 -12.65 -37.25 -17.08
CA SER A 596 -13.41 -37.51 -18.31
C SER A 596 -14.17 -38.84 -18.30
N SER A 597 -13.75 -39.83 -17.48
CA SER A 597 -14.50 -41.06 -17.30
C SER A 597 -15.72 -40.94 -16.36
N ASP A 598 -15.81 -39.87 -15.57
CA ASP A 598 -16.88 -39.65 -14.57
C ASP A 598 -18.16 -39.00 -15.17
N VAL A 599 -18.22 -38.80 -16.49
CA VAL A 599 -19.35 -38.19 -17.23
C VAL A 599 -20.69 -38.97 -17.08
N VAL A 600 -20.70 -40.13 -16.40
CA VAL A 600 -21.89 -40.99 -16.22
C VAL A 600 -22.28 -41.18 -14.74
N ALA A 601 -21.69 -40.47 -13.78
CA ALA A 601 -22.01 -40.66 -12.36
C ALA A 601 -23.36 -40.02 -11.95
N ASP A 602 -24.38 -40.87 -11.77
CA ASP A 602 -25.64 -40.55 -11.11
C ASP A 602 -25.40 -39.98 -9.70
N GLY A 603 -25.87 -38.75 -9.49
CA GLY A 603 -26.29 -38.21 -8.19
C GLY A 603 -25.24 -38.18 -7.07
N ASP A 604 -24.48 -37.09 -7.02
CA ASP A 604 -24.00 -36.38 -5.80
C ASP A 604 -22.50 -36.04 -5.80
N ASP A 605 -21.70 -36.57 -6.72
CA ASP A 605 -20.25 -36.25 -6.87
C ASP A 605 -19.97 -35.28 -8.06
N ILE A 606 -20.77 -34.22 -8.17
CA ILE A 606 -20.71 -33.24 -9.29
C ILE A 606 -19.67 -32.14 -9.01
N ASN A 607 -18.45 -32.50 -8.63
CA ASN A 607 -17.35 -31.53 -8.62
C ASN A 607 -16.79 -31.43 -10.05
N PHE A 608 -17.51 -30.64 -10.85
CA PHE A 608 -17.30 -30.19 -12.22
C PHE A 608 -16.91 -31.27 -13.26
N ILE A 609 -17.87 -31.57 -14.15
CA ILE A 609 -17.64 -32.37 -15.35
C ILE A 609 -16.89 -31.49 -16.37
N LEU A 610 -15.74 -31.95 -16.86
CA LEU A 610 -15.00 -31.28 -17.92
C LEU A 610 -15.79 -31.35 -19.24
N GLU A 611 -15.97 -30.22 -19.91
CA GLU A 611 -16.56 -30.26 -21.25
C GLU A 611 -15.56 -30.86 -22.27
N PRO A 612 -16.04 -31.53 -23.34
CA PRO A 612 -15.15 -32.15 -24.34
C PRO A 612 -14.09 -31.20 -24.91
N GLU A 613 -14.42 -29.92 -25.05
CA GLU A 613 -13.53 -28.86 -25.56
C GLU A 613 -12.37 -28.52 -24.62
N GLU A 614 -12.51 -28.81 -23.32
CA GLU A 614 -11.46 -28.63 -22.31
C GLU A 614 -10.49 -29.82 -22.26
N ILE A 615 -10.92 -30.99 -22.73
CA ILE A 615 -10.11 -32.22 -22.78
C ILE A 615 -9.15 -32.21 -23.99
N GLU A 616 -9.50 -31.49 -25.06
CA GLU A 616 -8.72 -31.41 -26.30
C GLU A 616 -7.61 -30.33 -26.30
N LYS A 617 -7.59 -29.43 -25.29
CA LYS A 617 -6.53 -28.43 -25.08
C LYS A 617 -5.42 -28.99 -24.18
#